data_AF-A0A7C5C874-F1
#
_entry.id   AF-A0A7C5C874-F1
#
_cell.length_a   1.000
_cell.length_b   1.000
_cell.length_c   1.000
_cell.angle_alpha   90.00
_cell.angle_beta   90.00
_cell.angle_gamma   90.00
#
_symmetry.space_group_name_H-M   'P 1'
#
loop_
_entity.id
_entity.type
_entity.pdbx_description
1 polymer ?
#
loop_
_entity_poly.entity_id
_entity_poly.type
_entity_poly.pdbx_seq_one_letter_code
_entity_poly.pdbx_strand_id
1 'polypeptide(L)'
;MGLGGISIWQLLIVLAIVILLFGTKKLRNVGGDLGTAIKNFKQSMKSAEVDEAQEDAPSKQVEHQAAEAGAESKTDTKAKA
;
A
#
# COMPACT_ATOMS: atom_id res chain seq x y z
N MET A 1 -0.85 -30.06 18.02
CA MET A 1 -1.15 -28.62 18.19
C MET A 1 -0.77 -27.91 16.90
N GLY A 2 -1.66 -27.97 15.89
CA GLY A 2 -1.39 -27.38 14.58
C GLY A 2 -1.51 -25.86 14.61
N LEU A 3 -0.93 -25.21 13.61
CA LEU A 3 -0.98 -23.77 13.34
C LEU A 3 -2.41 -23.24 13.05
N GLY A 4 -3.46 -24.01 13.36
CA GLY A 4 -4.88 -23.66 13.17
C GLY A 4 -5.52 -22.87 14.31
N GLY A 5 -4.72 -22.41 15.28
CA GLY A 5 -5.19 -21.57 16.40
C GLY A 5 -5.08 -20.06 16.13
N ILE A 6 -4.43 -19.65 15.05
CA ILE A 6 -4.35 -18.25 14.64
C ILE A 6 -5.62 -17.93 13.87
N SER A 7 -6.68 -17.59 14.60
CA SER A 7 -7.92 -17.15 14.00
C SER A 7 -7.74 -15.74 13.41
N ILE A 8 -8.39 -15.49 12.26
CA ILE A 8 -8.30 -14.21 11.51
C ILE A 8 -8.53 -13.00 12.44
N TRP A 9 -9.42 -13.15 13.42
CA TRP A 9 -9.74 -12.11 14.39
C TRP A 9 -8.55 -11.67 15.24
N GLN A 10 -7.68 -12.61 15.63
CA GLN A 10 -6.48 -12.32 16.40
C GLN A 10 -5.46 -11.57 15.55
N LEU A 11 -5.31 -11.94 14.27
CA LEU A 11 -4.43 -11.22 13.34
C LEU A 11 -4.86 -9.77 13.13
N LEU A 12 -6.17 -9.50 13.02
CA LEU A 12 -6.69 -8.13 12.90
C LEU A 12 -6.39 -7.28 14.13
N ILE A 13 -6.55 -7.85 15.33
CA ILE A 13 -6.24 -7.15 16.59
C ILE A 13 -4.74 -6.83 16.67
N VAL A 14 -3.87 -7.80 16.34
CA VAL A 14 -2.42 -7.58 16.31
C VAL A 14 -2.04 -6.52 15.28
N LEU A 15 -2.62 -6.58 14.08
CA LEU A 15 -2.39 -5.59 13.02
C LEU A 15 -2.78 -4.17 13.47
N ALA A 16 -3.92 -4.03 14.15
CA ALA A 16 -4.36 -2.74 14.68
C ALA A 16 -3.34 -2.15 15.67
N ILE A 17 -2.81 -2.97 16.58
CA ILE A 17 -1.77 -2.54 17.53
C ILE A 17 -0.49 -2.11 16.78
N VAL A 18 -0.05 -2.89 15.79
CA VAL A 18 1.13 -2.54 14.98
C VAL A 18 0.93 -1.20 14.26
N ILE A 19 -0.25 -0.97 13.67
CA ILE A 19 -0.58 0.30 13.01
C ILE A 19 -0.56 1.46 14.01
N LEU A 20 -1.04 1.27 15.25
CA LEU A 20 -1.02 2.27 16.31
C LEU A 20 0.41 2.60 16.77
N LEU A 21 1.27 1.59 16.92
CA LEU A 21 2.66 1.78 17.36
C LEU A 21 3.53 2.46 16.31
N PHE A 22 3.45 2.00 15.06
CA PHE A 22 4.26 2.53 13.97
C PHE A 22 3.64 3.76 13.30
N GLY A 23 2.33 3.95 13.44
CA GLY A 23 1.55 4.96 12.75
C GLY A 23 1.30 4.62 11.28
N THR A 24 0.17 5.11 10.74
CA THR A 24 -0.22 4.88 9.33
C THR A 24 0.75 5.51 8.32
N LYS A 25 1.43 6.61 8.68
CA LYS A 25 2.39 7.31 7.80
C LYS A 25 3.62 6.46 7.49
N LYS A 26 4.22 5.80 8.50
CA LYS A 26 5.38 4.91 8.30
C LYS A 26 4.97 3.66 7.52
N LEU A 27 3.83 3.05 7.89
CA LEU A 27 3.30 1.88 7.19
C LEU A 27 2.95 2.17 5.72
N ARG A 28 2.41 3.35 5.40
CA ARG A 28 2.11 3.74 4.01
C ARG A 28 3.38 3.96 3.19
N ASN A 29 4.37 4.62 3.77
CA ASN A 29 5.64 4.91 3.09
C ASN A 29 6.39 3.61 2.77
N VAL A 30 6.62 2.77 3.78
CA VAL A 30 7.31 1.47 3.59
C VAL A 30 6.44 0.45 2.83
N GLY A 31 5.12 0.47 3.07
CA GLY A 31 4.18 -0.44 2.41
C GLY A 31 3.96 -0.13 0.94
N GLY A 32 4.13 1.12 0.50
CA GLY A 32 4.07 1.50 -0.91
C GLY A 32 5.22 0.88 -1.72
N ASP A 33 6.44 0.95 -1.20
CA ASP A 33 7.64 0.40 -1.85
C ASP A 33 7.59 -1.13 -1.88
N LEU A 34 7.30 -1.76 -0.73
CA LEU A 34 7.16 -3.21 -0.63
C LEU A 34 5.96 -3.71 -1.45
N GLY A 35 4.85 -2.98 -1.45
CA GLY A 35 3.65 -3.33 -2.21
C GLY A 35 3.90 -3.27 -3.71
N THR A 36 4.67 -2.30 -4.19
CA THR A 36 5.06 -2.20 -5.61
C THR A 36 5.98 -3.35 -6.01
N ALA A 37 6.97 -3.70 -5.17
CA ALA A 37 7.85 -4.83 -5.41
C ALA A 37 7.08 -6.17 -5.47
N ILE A 38 6.17 -6.40 -4.52
CA ILE A 38 5.33 -7.61 -4.47
C ILE A 38 4.34 -7.64 -5.64
N LYS A 39 3.77 -6.49 -6.04
CA LYS A 39 2.87 -6.40 -7.19
C LYS A 39 3.58 -6.79 -8.49
N ASN A 40 4.77 -6.25 -8.72
CA ASN A 40 5.58 -6.57 -9.89
C ASN A 40 5.99 -8.05 -9.87
N PHE A 41 6.41 -8.58 -8.72
CA PHE A 41 6.74 -10.00 -8.55
C PHE A 41 5.55 -10.91 -8.88
N LYS A 42 4.36 -10.61 -8.34
CA LYS A 42 3.14 -11.36 -8.64
C LYS A 42 2.78 -11.25 -10.12
N GLN A 43 2.93 -10.08 -10.73
CA GLN A 43 2.66 -9.88 -12.15
C GLN A 43 3.62 -10.68 -13.03
N SER A 44 4.93 -10.68 -12.74
CA SER A 44 5.90 -11.50 -13.47
C SER A 44 5.67 -12.99 -13.29
N MET A 45 5.30 -13.44 -12.09
CA MET A 45 4.90 -14.84 -11.85
C MET A 45 3.63 -15.20 -12.61
N LYS A 46 2.65 -14.30 -12.65
CA LYS A 46 1.41 -14.50 -13.43
C LYS A 46 1.71 -14.55 -14.92
N SER A 47 2.60 -13.69 -15.43
CA SER A 47 3.05 -13.72 -16.82
C SER A 47 3.81 -15.01 -17.14
N ALA A 48 4.61 -15.55 -16.21
CA ALA A 48 5.29 -16.84 -16.40
C ALA A 48 4.33 -18.04 -16.37
N GLU A 49 3.23 -17.96 -15.62
CA GLU A 49 2.14 -18.97 -15.63
C GLU A 49 1.26 -18.84 -16.88
N VAL A 50 1.18 -17.66 -17.49
CA VAL A 50 0.35 -17.36 -18.67
C VAL A 50 1.17 -17.42 -19.98
N ASP A 51 2.50 -17.52 -19.94
CA ASP A 51 3.35 -17.71 -21.13
C ASP A 51 3.18 -19.11 -21.78
N GLU A 52 2.49 -20.05 -21.12
CA GLU A 52 1.97 -21.27 -21.76
C GLU A 52 0.65 -21.03 -22.51
N ALA A 53 0.01 -19.86 -22.35
CA ALA A 53 -1.24 -19.48 -22.99
C ALA A 53 -1.36 -17.96 -23.18
N GLN A 54 -0.86 -17.47 -24.31
CA GLN A 54 -1.27 -16.21 -24.98
C GLN A 54 -0.42 -14.96 -24.68
N GLU A 55 0.47 -14.67 -25.63
CA GLU A 55 0.97 -13.33 -25.93
C GLU A 55 -0.19 -12.31 -26.07
N ASP A 56 0.11 -11.04 -25.76
CA ASP A 56 -0.70 -9.83 -25.96
C ASP A 56 -1.62 -9.33 -24.81
N ALA A 57 -1.13 -8.35 -24.03
CA ALA A 57 -1.89 -7.14 -23.65
C ALA A 57 -1.03 -6.08 -22.90
N PRO A 58 -1.28 -4.77 -23.12
CA PRO A 58 -0.31 -3.71 -22.91
C PRO A 58 -0.23 -3.16 -21.48
N SER A 59 0.95 -2.62 -21.16
CA SER A 59 1.27 -1.81 -19.98
C SER A 59 0.23 -0.71 -19.71
N LYS A 60 -0.66 -0.95 -18.74
CA LYS A 60 -1.40 0.14 -18.10
C LYS A 60 -0.47 0.89 -17.16
N GLN A 61 0.10 1.99 -17.67
CA GLN A 61 0.59 3.10 -16.87
C GLN A 61 -0.42 3.44 -15.78
N VAL A 62 -0.01 3.31 -14.52
CA VAL A 62 -0.70 3.96 -13.40
C VAL A 62 0.05 5.25 -13.15
N GLU A 63 -0.42 6.29 -13.82
CA GLU A 63 -0.20 7.68 -13.50
C GLU A 63 -0.61 7.90 -12.03
N HIS A 64 0.36 8.21 -11.17
CA HIS A 64 0.07 8.62 -9.80
C HIS A 64 -0.29 10.11 -9.80
N GLN A 65 -1.54 10.38 -10.12
CA GLN A 65 -2.23 11.58 -9.63
C GLN A 65 -2.95 11.17 -8.34
N ALA A 66 -2.40 11.55 -7.18
CA ALA A 66 -3.14 11.50 -5.92
C ALA A 66 -2.57 12.50 -4.90
N ALA A 67 -3.19 13.69 -4.95
CA ALA A 67 -3.75 14.37 -3.79
C ALA A 67 -2.78 14.67 -2.62
N GLU A 68 -2.24 15.89 -2.69
CA GLU A 68 -2.06 16.73 -1.51
C GLU A 68 -3.43 17.02 -0.87
N ALA A 69 -3.70 16.43 0.29
CA ALA A 69 -4.65 16.89 1.31
C ALA A 69 -4.46 15.99 2.55
N GLY A 70 -4.23 16.45 3.78
CA GLY A 70 -4.06 17.77 4.37
C GLY A 70 -3.86 17.54 5.89
N ALA A 71 -3.11 18.40 6.56
CA ALA A 71 -3.12 18.58 8.02
C ALA A 71 -2.38 19.88 8.39
N GLU A 72 -3.13 20.97 8.25
CA GLU A 72 -3.19 22.19 9.08
C GLU A 72 -2.00 22.56 10.00
N SER A 73 -1.47 23.77 9.81
CA SER A 73 -1.18 24.67 10.93
C SER A 73 -1.42 26.14 10.54
N LYS A 74 -2.24 26.79 11.37
CA LYS A 74 -2.60 28.22 11.46
C LYS A 74 -1.33 29.10 11.39
N THR A 75 -1.33 30.36 10.94
CA THR A 75 -1.88 31.55 11.61
C THR A 75 -1.57 32.79 10.73
N ASP A 76 -2.55 33.70 10.63
CA ASP A 76 -2.50 35.16 10.43
C ASP A 76 -1.23 35.82 9.83
N THR A 77 -1.28 36.65 8.78
CA THR A 77 -1.71 38.06 8.92
C THR A 77 -1.94 38.72 7.56
N LYS A 78 -3.09 39.40 7.49
CA LYS A 78 -3.52 40.39 6.49
C LYS A 78 -2.75 41.71 6.63
N ALA A 79 -2.11 42.17 5.56
CA ALA A 79 -1.86 43.59 5.19
C ALA A 79 -1.16 43.59 3.81
N LYS A 80 -1.79 43.88 2.65
CA LYS A 80 -2.35 45.16 2.17
C LYS A 80 -1.38 46.33 2.44
N ALA A 81 -0.60 46.79 1.47
CA ALA A 81 -0.96 47.85 0.49
C ALA A 81 -1.53 49.12 1.15
#